data_AF-A0A1A8DHC8-F1
#
_entry.id   AF-A0A1A8DHC8-F1
#
_cell.length_a   1.000
_cell.length_b   1.000
_cell.length_c   1.000
_cell.angle_alpha   90.00
_cell.angle_beta   90.00
_cell.angle_gamma   90.00
#
_symmetry.space_group_name_H-M   'P 1'
#
loop_
_entity.id
_entity.type
_entity.pdbx_description
1 polymer ?
#
loop_
_entity_poly.entity_id
_entity_poly.type
_entity_poly.pdbx_seq_one_letter_code
_entity_poly.pdbx_strand_id
1 'polypeptide(L)' 'SIRARVNPEMCRYPLGMTSGQIQDEDISASSQWSDSTAARFGRLDSDNGDGDGAWCPDIVSESDEL' A
#
# COMPACT_ATOMS: atom_id res chain seq x y z
N SER A 1 15.00 -32.36 -11.84
CA SER A 1 13.64 -31.91 -11.55
C SER A 1 13.71 -30.86 -10.46
N ILE A 2 13.45 -29.59 -10.78
CA ILE A 2 13.45 -28.50 -9.79
C ILE A 2 12.12 -28.59 -9.06
N ARG A 3 12.11 -29.09 -7.82
CA ARG A 3 10.94 -28.95 -6.95
C ARG A 3 10.86 -27.48 -6.55
N ALA A 4 9.77 -26.81 -6.93
CA ALA A 4 9.44 -25.52 -6.36
C ALA A 4 9.44 -25.67 -4.83
N ARG A 5 10.18 -24.82 -4.12
CA ARG A 5 10.25 -24.84 -2.64
C ARG A 5 8.93 -24.40 -1.99
N VAL A 6 8.00 -23.90 -2.78
CA VAL A 6 6.75 -23.29 -2.33
C VAL A 6 5.63 -23.87 -3.20
N ASN A 7 4.54 -24.29 -2.55
CA ASN A 7 3.31 -24.64 -3.25
C ASN A 7 2.55 -23.34 -3.55
N PRO A 8 2.47 -22.88 -4.81
CA PRO A 8 1.76 -21.65 -5.12
C PRO A 8 0.28 -21.74 -4.75
N GLU A 9 -0.37 -22.91 -4.68
CA GLU A 9 -1.77 -22.99 -4.21
C GLU A 9 -1.93 -22.65 -2.71
N MET A 10 -0.85 -22.72 -1.92
CA MET A 10 -0.89 -22.49 -0.48
C MET A 10 -0.25 -21.18 -0.03
N CYS A 11 0.46 -20.46 -0.89
CA CYS A 11 1.23 -19.27 -0.51
C CYS A 11 0.77 -18.01 -1.25
N ARG A 12 -0.53 -17.89 -1.51
CA ARG A 12 -1.16 -16.67 -2.09
C ARG A 12 -2.35 -16.15 -1.28
N TYR A 13 -2.54 -16.64 -0.06
CA TYR A 13 -3.58 -16.09 0.82
C TYR A 13 -3.28 -14.62 1.15
N PRO A 14 -4.29 -13.74 1.22
CA PRO A 14 -4.09 -12.34 1.58
C PRO A 14 -3.52 -12.24 3.00
N LEU A 15 -2.55 -11.33 3.18
CA LEU A 15 -1.83 -11.19 4.44
C LEU A 15 -2.38 -10.07 5.34
N GLY A 16 -3.30 -9.24 4.86
CA GLY A 16 -3.98 -8.29 5.74
C GLY A 16 -4.28 -6.90 5.20
N MET A 17 -3.89 -6.54 3.97
CA MET A 17 -4.12 -5.19 3.43
C MET A 17 -5.60 -4.83 3.36
N THR A 18 -6.42 -5.66 2.70
CA THR A 18 -7.88 -5.43 2.61
C THR A 18 -8.62 -5.72 3.90
N SER A 19 -8.22 -6.76 4.65
CA SER A 19 -8.92 -7.17 5.88
C SER A 19 -8.62 -6.30 7.10
N GLY A 20 -7.61 -5.42 7.03
CA GLY A 20 -7.15 -4.61 8.16
C GLY A 20 -6.28 -5.37 9.18
N GLN A 21 -5.89 -6.62 8.91
CA GLN A 21 -4.98 -7.36 9.80
C GLN A 21 -3.58 -6.74 9.84
N ILE A 22 -3.12 -6.14 8.74
CA ILE A 22 -1.99 -5.22 8.75
C ILE A 22 -2.56 -3.89 9.20
N GLN A 23 -2.07 -3.34 10.31
CA GLN A 23 -2.62 -2.10 10.89
C GLN A 23 -2.06 -0.87 10.16
N ASP A 24 -2.68 0.30 10.36
CA ASP A 24 -2.29 1.52 9.64
C ASP A 24 -0.86 1.97 9.99
N GLU A 25 -0.45 1.79 11.25
CA GLU A 25 0.90 2.06 11.75
C GLU A 25 1.98 1.18 11.11
N ASP A 26 1.60 0.03 10.55
CA ASP A 26 2.51 -0.89 9.85
C ASP A 26 2.71 -0.49 8.38
N ILE A 27 1.94 0.49 7.89
CA ILE A 27 1.97 0.95 6.49
C ILE A 27 2.66 2.31 6.42
N SER A 28 3.80 2.37 5.75
CA SER A 28 4.57 3.60 5.54
C SER A 28 4.91 3.81 4.08
N ALA A 29 5.18 5.06 3.72
CA ALA A 29 5.67 5.45 2.41
C ALA A 29 6.77 6.52 2.58
N SER A 30 7.63 6.66 1.57
CA SER A 30 8.68 7.68 1.56
C SER A 30 8.14 9.11 1.49
N SER A 31 6.95 9.27 0.91
CA SER A 31 6.27 10.56 0.73
C SER A 31 4.77 10.35 0.51
N GLN A 32 3.99 11.43 0.59
CA GLN A 32 2.57 11.47 0.26
C GLN A 32 2.20 12.84 -0.30
N TRP A 33 1.33 12.89 -1.32
CA TRP A 33 0.82 14.17 -1.87
C TRP A 33 0.07 14.95 -0.78
N SER A 34 -0.82 14.28 -0.05
CA SER A 34 -1.66 14.88 0.98
C SER A 34 -2.00 13.89 2.08
N ASP A 35 -2.61 14.39 3.16
CA ASP A 35 -3.11 13.55 4.25
C ASP A 35 -4.26 12.64 3.84
N SER A 36 -5.08 13.03 2.87
CA SER A 36 -6.16 12.19 2.31
C SER A 36 -5.64 11.10 1.36
N THR A 37 -4.36 11.17 0.98
CA THR A 37 -3.66 10.16 0.18
C THR A 37 -2.47 9.55 0.93
N ALA A 38 -2.51 9.56 2.27
CA ALA A 38 -1.49 8.94 3.12
C ALA A 38 -1.36 7.42 2.87
N ALA A 39 -0.22 6.83 3.27
CA ALA A 39 0.11 5.43 2.98
C ALA A 39 -0.99 4.42 3.40
N ARG A 40 -1.66 4.66 4.53
CA ARG A 40 -2.77 3.82 5.03
C ARG A 40 -3.96 3.70 4.07
N PHE A 41 -4.14 4.65 3.16
CA PHE A 41 -5.18 4.61 2.12
C PHE A 41 -4.79 3.75 0.91
N GLY A 42 -3.58 3.20 0.84
CA GLY A 42 -3.13 2.28 -0.21
C GLY A 42 -3.67 0.85 -0.08
N ARG A 43 -4.80 0.63 0.59
CA ARG A 43 -5.42 -0.69 0.76
C ARG A 43 -6.23 -1.06 -0.48
N LEU A 44 -6.26 -2.36 -0.81
CA LEU A 44 -7.08 -2.85 -1.92
C LEU A 44 -8.55 -2.91 -1.51
N ASP A 45 -9.44 -2.43 -2.38
CA ASP A 45 -10.90 -2.38 -2.20
C ASP A 45 -11.36 -1.62 -0.93
N SER A 46 -10.57 -0.63 -0.49
CA SER A 46 -10.96 0.25 0.61
C SER A 46 -11.82 1.41 0.12
N ASP A 47 -13.10 1.39 0.50
CA ASP A 47 -14.03 2.52 0.40
C ASP A 47 -14.70 2.74 1.76
N ASN A 48 -13.89 3.19 2.72
CA ASN A 48 -14.31 3.51 4.08
C ASN A 48 -14.84 4.94 4.21
N GLY A 49 -14.87 5.72 3.12
CA GLY A 49 -15.27 7.13 3.12
C GLY A 49 -14.25 8.08 3.75
N ASP A 50 -13.13 7.55 4.23
CA ASP A 50 -11.99 8.32 4.74
C ASP A 50 -10.95 8.49 3.63
N GLY A 51 -10.46 9.72 3.44
CA GLY A 51 -9.45 10.03 2.42
C GLY A 51 -9.95 9.95 0.98
N ASP A 52 -9.00 9.87 0.03
CA ASP A 52 -9.28 9.89 -1.42
C ASP A 52 -9.23 8.49 -2.06
N GLY A 53 -9.20 7.44 -1.23
CA GLY A 53 -9.31 6.04 -1.66
C GLY A 53 -8.02 5.35 -2.11
N ALA A 54 -6.89 6.05 -2.12
CA ALA A 54 -5.58 5.49 -2.50
C ALA A 54 -4.41 6.20 -1.79
N TRP A 55 -3.22 5.65 -1.96
CA TRP A 55 -1.97 6.36 -1.66
C TRP A 55 -1.40 7.01 -2.93
N CYS A 56 -0.92 8.25 -2.80
CA CYS A 56 -0.23 8.99 -3.86
C CYS A 56 1.12 9.49 -3.34
N PRO A 57 2.26 9.22 -4.00
CA PRO A 57 3.54 9.80 -3.61
C PRO A 57 3.52 11.31 -3.82
N ASP A 58 4.34 12.03 -3.05
CA ASP A 58 4.65 13.42 -3.39
C ASP A 58 5.48 13.44 -4.69
N ILE A 59 5.08 14.30 -5.62
CA ILE A 59 5.86 14.56 -6.83
C ILE A 59 6.97 15.53 -6.45
N VAL A 60 8.11 14.99 -6.02
CA VAL A 60 9.38 15.72 -6.14
C VAL A 60 9.65 15.89 -7.62
N SER A 61 9.08 16.95 -8.20
CA SER A 61 9.54 17.45 -9.47
C SER A 61 11.02 17.78 -9.25
N GLU A 62 11.93 17.18 -10.03
CA GLU A 62 13.33 17.62 -10.10
C GLU A 62 13.41 19.02 -10.74
N SER A 63 12.59 19.95 -10.26
CA SER A 63 12.48 21.36 -10.67
C SER A 63 12.52 22.32 -9.48
N ASP A 64 12.61 21.84 -8.24
CA ASP A 64 12.92 22.66 -7.06
C ASP A 64 14.44 22.71 -6.76
N GLU A 65 15.28 22.31 -7.72
CA GLU A 65 16.75 22.47 -7.69
C GLU A 65 17.22 23.43 -8.82
N LEU A 66 16.48 24.52 -9.06
CA LEU A 66 16.89 25.64 -9.92
C LEU A 66 16.69 27.00 -9.24
#